data_AF-A0A415RRS1-F1
#
_entry.id   AF-A0A415RRS1-F1
#
_cell.length_a   1.000
_cell.length_b   1.000
_cell.length_c   1.000
_cell.angle_alpha   90.00
_cell.angle_beta   90.00
_cell.angle_gamma   90.00
#
_symmetry.space_group_name_H-M   'P 1'
#
loop_
_entity.id
_entity.type
_entity.pdbx_description
1 polymer ?
#
loop_
_entity_poly.entity_id
_entity_poly.type
_entity_poly.pdbx_seq_one_letter_code
_entity_poly.pdbx_strand_id
1 'polypeptide(L)'
;MNNIEKVLKEFEGKRVWFYLKDDVQARFKDELLKLHGRWLDGSLLTKQHHLSHFIAVHEDYCIAFISAYIWAHPLSKQDNKIIKIDYQKLMNHQNDYQIINDQSKYIILNE
;
A
#
# COMPACT_ATOMS: atom_id res chain seq x y z
N MET A 1 -10.43 -2.69 15.16
CA MET A 1 -9.36 -1.75 14.75
C MET A 1 -9.36 -1.68 13.23
N ASN A 2 -9.15 -0.50 12.64
CA ASN A 2 -9.07 -0.32 11.18
C ASN A 2 -7.81 -1.01 10.65
N ASN A 3 -7.87 -1.67 9.48
CA ASN A 3 -6.74 -2.45 8.95
C ASN A 3 -5.60 -1.53 8.51
N ILE A 4 -5.93 -0.38 7.92
CA ILE A 4 -4.94 0.61 7.48
C ILE A 4 -4.21 1.16 8.70
N GLU A 5 -4.95 1.57 9.72
CA GLU A 5 -4.37 2.05 10.98
C GLU A 5 -3.47 1.00 11.65
N LYS A 6 -3.91 -0.27 11.67
CA LYS A 6 -3.11 -1.38 12.20
C LYS A 6 -1.77 -1.49 11.49
N VAL A 7 -1.78 -1.50 10.16
CA VAL A 7 -0.56 -1.64 9.35
C VAL A 7 0.35 -0.43 9.50
N LEU A 8 -0.20 0.78 9.52
CA LEU A 8 0.61 1.99 9.71
C LEU A 8 1.30 1.99 11.08
N LYS A 9 0.64 1.49 12.13
CA LYS A 9 1.24 1.30 13.46
C LYS A 9 2.29 0.19 13.47
N GLU A 10 2.05 -0.91 12.76
CA GLU A 10 2.98 -2.04 12.68
C GLU A 10 4.29 -1.66 11.96
N PHE A 11 4.21 -0.78 10.96
CA PHE A 11 5.35 -0.32 10.16
C PHE A 11 5.64 1.16 10.34
N GLU A 12 5.56 1.65 11.57
CA GLU A 12 5.91 3.04 11.92
C GLU A 12 7.33 3.40 11.42
N GLY A 13 7.47 4.60 10.88
CA GLY A 13 8.67 5.10 10.21
C GLY A 13 8.88 4.59 8.79
N LYS A 14 7.94 3.79 8.24
CA LYS A 14 7.98 3.26 6.87
C LYS A 14 6.89 3.88 6.00
N ARG A 15 7.13 3.87 4.69
CA ARG A 15 6.15 4.18 3.65
C ARG A 15 5.38 2.90 3.34
N VAL A 16 4.08 2.91 3.59
CA VAL A 16 3.24 1.73 3.33
C VAL A 16 2.49 1.91 2.01
N TRP A 17 2.66 0.95 1.12
CA TRP A 17 2.00 0.89 -0.17
C TRP A 17 1.04 -0.28 -0.18
N PHE A 18 -0.18 -0.04 -0.64
CA PHE A 18 -1.25 -1.04 -0.71
C PHE A 18 -1.54 -1.40 -2.16
N TYR A 19 -1.63 -2.70 -2.40
CA TYR A 19 -2.25 -3.27 -3.59
C TYR A 19 -3.71 -3.60 -3.29
N LEU A 20 -4.61 -3.05 -4.11
CA LEU A 20 -6.05 -3.15 -3.97
C LEU A 20 -6.63 -3.86 -5.20
N LYS A 21 -7.19 -5.06 -5.01
CA LYS A 21 -8.05 -5.68 -6.02
C LYS A 21 -9.43 -5.02 -6.01
N ASP A 22 -10.19 -5.16 -7.11
CA ASP A 22 -11.47 -4.48 -7.30
C ASP A 22 -12.47 -4.75 -6.17
N ASP A 23 -12.52 -5.98 -5.67
CA ASP A 23 -13.42 -6.44 -4.62
C ASP A 23 -13.14 -5.81 -3.24
N VAL A 24 -11.91 -5.32 -3.01
CA VAL A 24 -11.50 -4.73 -1.73
C VAL A 24 -11.34 -3.22 -1.75
N GLN A 25 -11.35 -2.58 -2.92
CA GLN A 25 -11.18 -1.12 -3.05
C GLN A 25 -12.26 -0.33 -2.29
N ALA A 26 -13.52 -0.75 -2.38
CA ALA A 26 -14.61 -0.08 -1.69
C ALA A 26 -14.42 -0.10 -0.17
N ARG A 27 -14.03 -1.26 0.37
CA ARG A 27 -13.77 -1.42 1.80
C ARG A 27 -12.56 -0.59 2.25
N PHE A 28 -11.48 -0.60 1.48
CA PHE A 28 -10.30 0.21 1.75
C PHE A 28 -10.65 1.71 1.79
N LYS A 29 -11.45 2.18 0.82
CA LYS A 29 -11.93 3.57 0.78
C LYS A 29 -12.75 3.93 2.02
N ASP A 30 -13.68 3.08 2.43
CA ASP A 30 -14.49 3.29 3.64
C ASP A 30 -13.62 3.38 4.90
N GLU A 31 -12.55 2.59 4.98
CA GLU A 31 -11.59 2.64 6.07
C GLU A 31 -10.79 3.94 6.08
N LEU A 32 -10.34 4.43 4.93
CA LEU A 32 -9.67 5.74 4.82
C LEU A 32 -10.60 6.91 5.13
N LEU A 33 -11.87 6.85 4.71
CA LEU A 33 -12.86 7.89 5.01
C LEU A 33 -13.07 8.04 6.52
N LYS A 34 -13.12 6.93 7.27
CA LYS A 34 -13.22 6.93 8.73
C LYS A 34 -11.97 7.49 9.42
N LEU A 35 -10.82 7.43 8.75
CA LEU A 35 -9.55 7.98 9.22
C LEU A 35 -9.32 9.43 8.75
N HIS A 36 -10.31 10.06 8.10
CA HIS A 36 -10.18 11.40 7.52
C HIS A 36 -9.01 11.52 6.54
N GLY A 37 -8.80 10.49 5.72
CA GLY A 37 -7.72 10.46 4.74
C GLY A 37 -7.75 11.67 3.80
N ARG A 38 -6.57 12.19 3.46
CA ARG A 38 -6.38 13.38 2.62
C ARG A 38 -5.52 13.07 1.43
N TRP A 39 -5.74 13.74 0.31
CA TRP A 39 -4.80 13.73 -0.80
C TRP A 39 -3.58 14.61 -0.50
N LEU A 40 -2.54 14.50 -1.32
CA LEU A 40 -1.31 15.29 -1.18
C LEU A 40 -1.53 16.81 -1.27
N ASP A 41 -2.60 17.25 -1.94
CA ASP A 41 -2.99 18.67 -2.00
C ASP A 41 -3.73 19.15 -0.75
N GLY A 42 -3.94 18.27 0.24
CA GLY A 42 -4.65 18.54 1.49
C GLY A 42 -6.16 18.36 1.41
N SER A 43 -6.73 18.10 0.23
CA SER A 43 -8.17 17.87 0.08
C SER A 43 -8.58 16.54 0.72
N LEU A 44 -9.79 16.50 1.30
CA LEU A 44 -10.31 15.28 1.93
C LEU A 44 -10.70 14.23 0.89
N LEU A 45 -10.43 12.97 1.20
CA LEU A 45 -11.02 11.85 0.47
C LEU A 45 -12.55 11.90 0.61
N THR A 46 -13.27 11.69 -0.50
CA THR A 46 -14.73 11.66 -0.52
C THR A 46 -15.21 10.36 -1.16
N LYS A 47 -16.51 10.07 -1.00
CA LYS A 47 -17.13 8.88 -1.60
C LYS A 47 -17.08 8.88 -3.14
N GLN A 48 -17.04 10.05 -3.76
CA GLN A 48 -17.04 10.23 -5.21
C GLN A 48 -15.68 9.92 -5.84
N HIS A 49 -14.60 9.95 -5.06
CA HIS A 49 -13.28 9.61 -5.57
C HIS A 49 -13.14 8.12 -5.84
N HIS A 50 -12.38 7.81 -6.88
CA HIS A 50 -11.90 6.48 -7.20
C HIS A 50 -10.49 6.28 -6.66
N LEU A 51 -10.21 5.08 -6.16
CA LEU A 51 -8.86 4.70 -5.76
C LEU A 51 -8.22 3.89 -6.89
N SER A 52 -6.92 4.10 -7.08
CA SER A 52 -6.11 3.23 -7.94
C SER A 52 -5.90 1.87 -7.27
N HIS A 53 -5.51 0.86 -8.05
CA HIS A 53 -5.03 -0.42 -7.52
C HIS A 53 -3.77 -0.29 -6.67
N PHE A 54 -2.99 0.78 -6.86
CA PHE A 54 -1.74 1.01 -6.13
C PHE A 54 -1.79 2.38 -5.44
N ILE A 55 -1.77 2.35 -4.12
CA ILE A 55 -1.93 3.55 -3.27
C ILE A 55 -0.88 3.53 -2.17
N ALA A 56 -0.23 4.66 -1.92
CA ALA A 56 0.54 4.89 -0.70
C ALA A 56 -0.36 5.57 0.34
N VAL A 57 -0.23 5.15 1.59
CA VAL A 57 -0.83 5.84 2.73
C VAL A 57 0.26 6.16 3.74
N HIS A 58 0.33 7.42 4.14
CA HIS A 58 1.24 7.93 5.16
C HIS A 58 0.62 7.80 6.57
N GLU A 59 1.44 7.94 7.61
CA GLU A 59 1.01 7.85 9.01
C GLU A 59 -0.05 8.90 9.40
N ASP A 60 -0.02 10.06 8.74
CA ASP A 60 -1.00 11.13 8.90
C ASP A 60 -2.26 10.93 8.02
N TYR A 61 -2.39 9.75 7.42
CA TYR A 61 -3.43 9.35 6.47
C TYR A 61 -3.44 10.17 5.18
N CYS A 62 -2.32 10.79 4.81
CA CYS A 62 -2.15 11.34 3.48
C CYS A 62 -2.02 10.21 2.43
N ILE A 63 -2.68 10.38 1.31
CA ILE A 63 -2.87 9.38 0.26
C ILE A 63 -2.19 9.87 -1.01
N ALA A 64 -1.39 9.00 -1.62
CA ALA A 64 -0.76 9.25 -2.91
C ALA A 64 -0.98 8.09 -3.88
N PHE A 65 -1.18 8.43 -5.15
CA PHE A 65 -1.25 7.43 -6.22
C PHE A 65 0.13 6.91 -6.57
N ILE A 66 0.21 5.62 -6.85
CA ILE A 66 1.43 4.98 -7.35
C ILE A 66 1.13 4.47 -8.75
N SER A 67 2.00 4.78 -9.71
CA SER A 67 1.87 4.20 -11.05
C SER A 67 2.25 2.72 -11.03
N ALA A 68 1.66 1.93 -11.92
CA ALA A 68 2.00 0.51 -12.07
C ALA A 68 3.51 0.30 -12.33
N TYR A 69 4.15 1.23 -13.05
CA TYR A 69 5.58 1.21 -13.30
C TYR A 69 6.41 1.35 -12.01
N ILE A 70 6.09 2.35 -11.17
CA ILE A 70 6.77 2.55 -9.88
C ILE A 70 6.49 1.39 -8.93
N TRP A 71 5.27 0.84 -8.97
CA TRP A 71 4.92 -0.35 -8.20
C TRP A 71 5.72 -1.58 -8.62
N ALA A 72 5.90 -1.80 -9.92
CA ALA A 72 6.65 -2.94 -10.45
C ALA A 72 8.16 -2.81 -10.22
N HIS A 73 8.67 -1.60 -10.00
CA HIS A 73 10.09 -1.40 -9.78
C HIS A 73 10.55 -2.20 -8.56
N PRO A 74 11.60 -3.05 -8.71
CA PRO A 74 12.19 -3.73 -7.57
C PRO A 74 12.73 -2.67 -6.61
N LEU A 75 12.36 -2.80 -5.34
CA LEU A 75 12.88 -1.95 -4.28
C LEU A 75 14.36 -2.32 -4.08
N SER A 76 15.25 -1.34 -4.15
CA SER A 76 16.65 -1.58 -3.82
C SER A 76 16.80 -1.89 -2.33
N LYS A 77 17.94 -2.47 -1.92
CA LYS A 77 18.26 -2.64 -0.49
C LYS A 77 18.29 -1.31 0.30
N GLN A 78 18.42 -0.18 -0.39
CA GLN A 78 18.34 1.15 0.22
C GLN A 78 16.88 1.63 0.41
N ASP A 79 15.93 1.01 -0.29
CA ASP A 79 14.49 1.27 -0.20
C ASP A 79 13.80 0.45 0.90
N ASN A 80 14.55 -0.05 1.90
CA ASN A 80 14.06 -0.71 3.13
C ASN A 80 13.05 0.11 3.95
N LYS A 81 12.66 1.28 3.44
CA LYS A 81 11.63 2.16 3.97
C LYS A 81 10.26 1.91 3.34
N ILE A 82 10.13 1.15 2.25
CA ILE A 82 8.84 0.89 1.61
C ILE A 82 8.36 -0.53 1.92
N ILE A 83 7.14 -0.63 2.46
CA ILE A 83 6.45 -1.91 2.70
C ILE A 83 5.28 -2.00 1.73
N LYS A 84 5.26 -3.05 0.90
CA LYS A 84 4.14 -3.33 -0.02
C LYS A 84 3.21 -4.36 0.61
N ILE A 85 1.91 -4.08 0.59
CA ILE A 85 0.87 -4.85 1.28
C ILE A 85 -0.18 -5.29 0.26
N ASP A 86 -0.49 -6.59 0.20
CA ASP A 86 -1.71 -7.09 -0.43
C ASP A 86 -2.86 -6.91 0.57
N TYR A 87 -3.76 -5.97 0.28
CA TYR A 87 -4.82 -5.62 1.21
C TYR A 87 -5.88 -6.73 1.34
N GLN A 88 -6.11 -7.51 0.27
CA GLN A 88 -7.08 -8.61 0.32
C GLN A 88 -6.55 -9.73 1.23
N LYS A 89 -5.26 -10.06 1.13
CA LYS A 89 -4.62 -11.03 2.03
C LYS A 89 -4.68 -10.58 3.49
N LEU A 90 -4.41 -9.29 3.75
CA LEU A 90 -4.51 -8.69 5.07
C LEU A 90 -5.93 -8.83 5.64
N MET A 91 -6.95 -8.49 4.85
CA MET A 91 -8.36 -8.63 5.25
C MET A 91 -8.74 -10.07 5.59
N ASN A 92 -8.17 -11.03 4.86
CA ASN A 92 -8.40 -12.45 5.07
C ASN A 92 -7.51 -13.06 6.16
N HIS A 93 -6.77 -12.25 6.92
CA HIS A 93 -5.86 -12.67 7.98
C HIS A 93 -4.79 -13.67 7.53
N GLN A 94 -4.37 -13.58 6.26
CA GLN A 94 -3.28 -14.40 5.75
C GLN A 94 -1.94 -13.83 6.24
N ASN A 95 -1.03 -14.69 6.69
CA ASN A 95 0.24 -14.27 7.28
C ASN A 95 1.24 -13.70 6.25
N ASP A 96 1.05 -14.00 4.96
CA ASP A 96 1.90 -13.60 3.84
C ASP A 96 1.34 -12.39 3.07
N TYR A 97 0.70 -11.47 3.78
CA TYR A 97 0.10 -10.26 3.22
C TYR A 97 1.14 -9.20 2.81
N GLN A 98 2.37 -9.29 3.31
CA GLN A 98 3.49 -8.44 2.86
C GLN A 98 4.05 -8.97 1.53
N ILE A 99 4.20 -8.08 0.55
CA ILE A 99 4.75 -8.39 -0.77
C ILE A 99 6.26 -8.14 -0.75
N ILE A 100 7.03 -9.22 -0.72
CA ILE A 100 8.50 -9.17 -0.74
C ILE A 100 8.96 -9.23 -2.21
N ASN A 101 9.31 -8.08 -2.78
CA ASN A 101 9.99 -8.03 -4.08
C ASN A 101 11.47 -8.34 -3.88
N ASP A 102 11.81 -9.62 -3.81
CA ASP A 102 13.20 -10.04 -3.70
C ASP A 102 13.92 -9.91 -5.05
N GLN A 103 14.99 -9.12 -5.10
CA GLN A 103 15.86 -8.96 -6.27
C GLN A 103 16.70 -10.22 -6.56
N SER A 104 16.77 -11.19 -5.63
CA SER A 104 17.70 -12.32 -5.70
C SER A 104 17.36 -13.39 -6.74
N LYS A 105 16.22 -13.29 -7.46
CA LYS A 105 15.86 -14.25 -8.53
C LYS A 105 16.39 -13.93 -9.93
N TYR A 106 17.08 -12.81 -10.13
CA TYR A 106 17.74 -12.49 -11.41
C TYR A 106 19.26 -12.69 -11.33
N ILE A 107 19.72 -13.83 -10.80
CA ILE A 107 21.05 -14.32 -11.17
C ILE A 107 20.86 -14.95 -12.55
N ILE A 108 21.24 -14.21 -13.58
CA ILE A 108 21.40 -14.73 -14.93
C ILE A 108 22.44 -15.85 -14.84
N LEU A 109 22.00 -17.09 -15.02
CA LEU A 109 22.89 -18.19 -15.41
C LEU A 109 23.32 -17.87 -16.85
N ASN A 110 24.46 -17.17 -16.98
CA ASN A 110 25.23 -17.21 -18.21
C ASN A 110 26.14 -18.43 -18.10
N GLU A 111 25.71 -19.54 -18.71
CA GLU A 111 26.62 -20.58 -19.20
C GLU A 111 27.11 -20.18 -20.60
#